data_AF-A0A6I9MZK8-F1
#
_entry.id   AF-A0A6I9MZK8-F1
#
_cell.length_a   1.000
_cell.length_b   1.000
_cell.length_c   1.000
_cell.angle_alpha   90.00
_cell.angle_beta   90.00
_cell.angle_gamma   90.00
#
_symmetry.space_group_name_H-M   'P 1'
#
loop_
_entity.id
_entity.type
_entity.pdbx_description
1 polymer ?
#
loop_
_entity_poly.entity_id
_entity_poly.type
_entity_poly.pdbx_seq_one_letter_code
_entity_poly.pdbx_strand_id
1 'polypeptide(L)'
;DMRNLRFALKQEGHSRRDIFELIFKYAFPLSHGLPLFAYVTQEKYGENGWDIYKPIEEFRRQGLPNNKWRITFINKNYELCDTYPTVLAVPFNSKEEDLRRVAAFRSRGRIP
;
A
#
# COMPACT_ATOMS: atom_id res chain seq x y z
N ASP A 1 -9.37 3.80 -17.80
CA ASP A 1 -10.04 2.73 -18.57
C ASP A 1 -10.08 3.00 -20.08
N MET A 2 -9.27 3.95 -20.60
CA MET A 2 -9.12 4.24 -22.04
C MET A 2 -10.43 4.49 -22.78
N ARG A 3 -11.42 5.11 -22.13
CA ARG A 3 -12.73 5.44 -22.72
C ARG A 3 -13.20 6.82 -22.30
N ASN A 4 -14.10 7.39 -23.09
CA ASN A 4 -14.83 8.62 -22.78
C ASN A 4 -16.33 8.33 -22.75
N LEU A 5 -17.01 8.75 -21.68
CA LEU A 5 -18.46 8.63 -21.54
C LEU A 5 -19.09 10.01 -21.72
N ARG A 6 -20.02 10.15 -22.67
CA ARG A 6 -20.75 11.39 -22.95
C ARG A 6 -22.24 11.16 -22.77
N PHE A 7 -22.88 12.01 -21.97
CA PHE A 7 -24.30 11.94 -21.66
C PHE A 7 -25.01 13.18 -22.20
N ALA A 8 -26.18 12.99 -22.82
CA ALA A 8 -27.08 14.08 -23.21
C ALA A 8 -28.28 14.06 -22.27
N LEU A 9 -28.57 15.20 -21.63
CA LEU A 9 -29.65 15.36 -20.67
C LEU A 9 -30.64 16.40 -21.21
N LYS A 10 -31.95 16.16 -21.03
CA LYS A 10 -32.97 17.13 -21.39
C LYS A 10 -32.78 18.41 -20.57
N GLN A 11 -33.00 19.56 -21.20
CA GLN A 11 -32.89 20.86 -20.53
C GLN A 11 -34.06 21.10 -19.56
N GLU A 12 -35.22 20.51 -19.86
CA GLU A 12 -36.39 20.45 -19.00
C GLU A 12 -36.04 19.72 -17.68
N GLY A 13 -35.98 20.47 -16.57
CA GLY A 13 -35.68 19.94 -15.24
C GLY A 13 -34.28 20.22 -14.69
N HIS A 14 -33.40 20.91 -15.42
CA HIS A 14 -32.08 21.38 -14.95
C HIS A 14 -31.14 20.30 -14.34
N SER A 15 -31.41 19.02 -14.54
CA SER A 15 -30.75 17.87 -13.89
C SER A 15 -29.25 17.73 -14.18
N ARG A 16 -28.73 18.37 -15.24
CA ARG A 16 -27.31 18.37 -15.58
C ARG A 16 -26.45 18.88 -14.43
N ARG A 17 -26.90 19.93 -13.75
CA ARG A 17 -26.13 20.54 -12.66
C ARG A 17 -25.99 19.57 -11.49
N ASP A 18 -27.11 19.01 -11.04
CA ASP A 18 -27.16 18.09 -9.91
C ASP A 18 -26.35 16.81 -10.18
N ILE A 19 -26.48 16.24 -11.39
CA ILE A 19 -25.69 15.06 -11.79
C ILE A 19 -24.19 15.39 -11.83
N PHE A 20 -23.82 16.54 -12.38
CA PHE A 20 -22.42 16.97 -12.42
C PHE A 20 -21.88 17.14 -10.99
N GLU A 21 -22.61 17.82 -10.11
CA GLU A 21 -22.22 18.03 -8.72
C GLU A 21 -22.07 16.70 -7.97
N LEU A 22 -22.97 15.73 -8.17
CA LEU A 22 -22.86 14.40 -7.59
C LEU A 22 -21.65 13.62 -8.12
N ILE A 23 -21.44 13.56 -9.44
CA ILE A 23 -20.29 12.86 -10.03
C ILE A 23 -18.99 13.50 -9.53
N PHE A 24 -18.90 14.83 -9.57
CA PHE A 24 -17.70 15.54 -9.13
C PHE A 24 -17.40 15.29 -7.65
N LYS A 25 -18.43 15.32 -6.79
CA LYS A 25 -18.29 15.04 -5.35
C LYS A 25 -17.80 13.62 -5.07
N TYR A 26 -18.42 12.59 -5.68
CA TYR A 26 -18.15 11.19 -5.35
C TYR A 26 -17.05 10.53 -6.18
N ALA A 27 -16.71 11.05 -7.36
CA ALA A 27 -15.54 10.62 -8.12
C ALA A 27 -14.23 11.15 -7.52
N PHE A 28 -14.28 12.31 -6.85
CA PHE A 28 -13.15 12.93 -6.16
C PHE A 28 -13.42 13.09 -4.65
N PRO A 29 -13.66 12.00 -3.91
CA PRO A 29 -14.14 12.06 -2.54
C PRO A 29 -13.15 12.75 -1.60
N LEU A 30 -11.84 12.52 -1.76
CA LEU A 30 -10.80 13.13 -0.92
C LEU A 30 -10.77 14.65 -1.02
N SER A 31 -10.98 15.20 -2.23
CA SER A 31 -11.06 16.65 -2.45
C SER A 31 -12.31 17.29 -1.82
N HIS A 32 -13.31 16.48 -1.46
CA HIS A 32 -14.57 16.91 -0.85
C HIS A 32 -14.70 16.45 0.62
N GLY A 33 -13.61 15.99 1.24
CA GLY A 33 -13.63 15.53 2.64
C GLY A 33 -14.46 14.26 2.88
N LEU A 34 -14.68 13.45 1.85
CA LEU A 34 -15.39 12.18 1.92
C LEU A 34 -14.42 10.99 1.98
N PRO A 35 -14.81 9.87 2.61
CA PRO A 35 -14.01 8.64 2.59
C PRO A 35 -13.98 8.00 1.19
N LEU A 36 -12.89 7.29 0.89
CA LEU A 36 -12.84 6.40 -0.28
C LEU A 36 -13.87 5.27 -0.12
N PHE A 37 -14.46 4.81 -1.22
CA PHE A 37 -15.45 3.72 -1.21
C PHE A 37 -14.93 2.44 -0.54
N ALA A 38 -13.62 2.18 -0.62
CA ALA A 38 -12.96 1.05 0.05
C ALA A 38 -13.16 1.01 1.58
N TYR A 39 -13.40 2.16 2.23
CA TYR A 39 -13.67 2.24 3.67
C TYR A 39 -15.17 2.23 4.03
N VAL A 40 -16.05 2.29 3.02
CA VAL A 40 -17.51 2.38 3.19
C VAL A 40 -18.17 1.04 2.85
N THR A 41 -17.61 0.29 1.90
CA THR A 41 -18.14 -1.02 1.53
C THR A 41 -18.13 -1.99 2.71
N GLN A 42 -19.23 -2.73 2.86
CA GLN A 42 -19.44 -3.74 3.92
C GLN A 42 -19.62 -5.14 3.33
N GLU A 43 -19.27 -5.32 2.06
CA GLU A 43 -19.34 -6.63 1.41
C GLU A 43 -18.44 -7.64 2.12
N LYS A 44 -18.95 -8.86 2.29
CA LYS A 44 -18.23 -9.96 2.95
C LYS A 44 -18.00 -11.08 1.96
N TYR A 45 -16.79 -11.63 1.98
CA TYR A 45 -16.40 -12.76 1.16
C TYR A 45 -16.11 -13.98 2.05
N GLY A 46 -16.10 -15.17 1.46
CA GLY A 46 -15.83 -16.41 2.19
C GLY A 46 -14.39 -16.53 2.70
N GLU A 47 -13.47 -15.77 2.12
CA GLU A 47 -12.05 -15.76 2.47
C GLU A 47 -11.58 -14.32 2.78
N ASN A 48 -10.60 -14.20 3.67
CA ASN A 48 -9.97 -12.92 3.98
C ASN A 48 -8.71 -12.72 3.13
N GLY A 49 -8.82 -11.88 2.10
CA GLY A 49 -7.71 -11.58 1.19
C GLY A 49 -6.47 -10.97 1.87
N TRP A 50 -6.63 -10.35 3.04
CA TRP A 50 -5.52 -9.77 3.79
C TRP A 50 -4.57 -10.81 4.39
N ASP A 51 -5.02 -12.06 4.56
CA ASP A 51 -4.24 -13.13 5.17
C ASP A 51 -3.41 -13.94 4.16
N ILE A 52 -3.53 -13.65 2.87
CA ILE A 52 -2.87 -14.38 1.77
C ILE A 52 -1.34 -14.24 1.86
N TYR A 53 -0.84 -13.03 2.11
CA TYR A 53 0.61 -12.78 2.11
C TYR A 53 1.16 -12.68 3.52
N LYS A 54 2.04 -13.63 3.87
CA LYS A 54 2.78 -13.65 5.13
C LYS A 54 4.29 -13.59 4.85
N PRO A 55 4.97 -12.46 5.15
CA PRO A 55 6.38 -12.27 4.79
C PRO A 55 7.31 -13.38 5.27
N ILE A 56 7.11 -13.88 6.50
CA ILE A 56 7.93 -14.94 7.09
C ILE A 56 7.71 -16.28 6.36
N GLU A 57 6.48 -16.59 5.97
CA GLU A 57 6.19 -17.82 5.22
C GLU A 57 6.77 -17.75 3.81
N GLU A 58 6.73 -16.58 3.16
CA GLU A 58 7.35 -16.38 1.85
C GLU A 58 8.88 -16.51 1.93
N PHE A 59 9.53 -15.93 2.94
CA PHE A 59 10.97 -16.13 3.15
C PHE A 59 11.31 -17.60 3.41
N ARG A 60 10.48 -18.31 4.20
CA ARG A 60 10.66 -19.75 4.43
C ARG A 60 10.52 -20.56 3.15
N ARG A 61 9.55 -20.24 2.29
CA ARG A 61 9.38 -20.88 0.97
C ARG A 61 10.62 -20.74 0.09
N GLN A 62 11.35 -19.63 0.22
CA GLN A 62 12.63 -19.38 -0.46
C GLN A 62 13.85 -20.04 0.22
N GLY A 63 13.68 -20.72 1.36
CA GLY A 63 14.78 -21.34 2.11
C GLY A 63 15.53 -20.37 3.03
N LEU A 64 14.88 -19.30 3.48
CA LEU A 64 15.39 -18.34 4.46
C LEU A 64 14.70 -18.50 5.83
N PRO A 65 15.39 -18.19 6.94
CA PRO A 65 16.81 -17.84 7.04
C PRO A 65 17.73 -19.05 6.77
N ASN A 66 19.00 -18.79 6.46
CA ASN A 66 20.04 -19.80 6.28
C ASN A 66 21.42 -19.26 6.71
N ASN A 67 22.50 -19.97 6.40
CA ASN A 67 23.86 -19.57 6.76
C ASN A 67 24.37 -18.30 6.05
N LYS A 68 23.67 -17.81 5.02
CA LYS A 68 24.02 -16.60 4.26
C LYS A 68 23.10 -15.43 4.56
N TRP A 69 21.85 -15.69 4.97
CA TRP A 69 20.82 -14.68 5.16
C TRP A 69 20.06 -14.88 6.47
N ARG A 70 19.84 -13.78 7.19
CA ARG A 70 19.00 -13.75 8.39
C ARG A 70 17.80 -12.85 8.19
N ILE A 71 16.71 -13.17 8.88
CA ILE A 71 15.55 -12.29 8.96
C ILE A 71 15.81 -11.29 10.10
N THR A 72 15.49 -10.02 9.86
CA THR A 72 15.63 -8.94 10.83
C THR A 72 14.30 -8.19 10.99
N PHE A 73 14.07 -7.71 12.21
CA PHE A 73 12.91 -6.90 12.59
C PHE A 73 13.29 -5.47 12.97
N ILE A 74 14.49 -5.03 12.58
CA ILE A 74 15.00 -3.68 12.82
C ILE A 74 14.04 -2.59 12.28
N ASN A 75 13.26 -2.90 11.25
CA ASN A 75 12.29 -1.99 10.65
C ASN A 75 10.85 -2.23 11.12
N LYS A 76 10.61 -2.95 12.22
CA LYS A 76 9.26 -3.27 12.71
C LYS A 76 8.35 -2.06 12.92
N ASN A 77 8.95 -0.93 13.29
CA ASN A 77 8.30 0.34 13.56
C ASN A 77 8.54 1.36 12.43
N TYR A 78 9.06 0.93 11.28
CA TYR A 78 9.39 1.82 10.15
C TYR A 78 10.50 2.86 10.43
N GLU A 79 11.29 2.65 11.49
CA GLU A 79 12.34 3.58 11.93
C GLU A 79 13.61 3.53 11.06
N LEU A 80 13.91 2.40 10.42
CA LEU A 80 15.07 2.28 9.53
C LEU A 80 14.77 2.85 8.14
N CYS A 81 13.59 2.53 7.61
CA CYS A 81 13.08 3.03 6.33
C CYS A 81 11.55 2.95 6.31
N ASP A 82 10.90 4.10 6.21
CA ASP A 82 9.45 4.27 6.25
C ASP A 82 8.70 3.68 5.04
N THR A 83 9.42 3.43 3.95
CA THR A 83 8.89 2.90 2.69
C THR A 83 9.30 1.45 2.44
N TYR A 84 9.87 0.78 3.44
CA TYR A 84 10.21 -0.65 3.43
C TYR A 84 9.26 -1.45 4.34
N PRO A 85 9.13 -2.77 4.12
CA PRO A 85 8.34 -3.63 5.00
C PRO A 85 8.97 -3.74 6.40
N THR A 86 8.18 -4.23 7.34
CA THR A 86 8.57 -4.43 8.75
C THR A 86 9.54 -5.59 8.96
N VAL A 87 9.59 -6.51 8.00
CA VAL A 87 10.44 -7.71 7.99
C VAL A 87 11.38 -7.62 6.79
N LEU A 88 12.68 -7.74 7.04
CA LEU A 88 13.71 -7.68 6.00
C LEU A 88 14.59 -8.94 6.09
N ALA A 89 15.08 -9.41 4.95
CA ALA A 89 16.15 -10.40 4.88
C ALA A 89 17.46 -9.67 4.57
N VAL A 90 18.49 -9.91 5.38
CA VAL A 90 19.80 -9.24 5.28
C VAL A 90 20.92 -10.28 5.38
N PRO A 91 22.15 -9.98 4.92
CA PRO A 91 23.27 -10.90 5.07
C PRO A 91 23.47 -11.32 6.53
N PHE A 92 23.78 -12.59 6.76
CA PHE A 92 23.81 -13.21 8.09
C PHE A 92 24.75 -12.46 9.06
N ASN A 93 25.91 -12.00 8.58
CA ASN A 93 26.93 -11.34 9.39
C ASN A 93 26.71 -9.84 9.60
N SER A 94 25.74 -9.22 8.93
CA SER A 94 25.47 -7.78 9.08
C SER A 94 24.75 -7.53 10.40
N LYS A 95 25.34 -6.73 11.29
CA LYS A 95 24.74 -6.32 12.57
C LYS A 95 23.80 -5.14 12.36
N GLU A 96 22.93 -4.86 13.33
CA GLU A 96 22.00 -3.73 13.23
C GLU A 96 22.69 -2.38 13.03
N GLU A 97 23.84 -2.16 13.68
CA GLU A 97 24.65 -0.96 13.47
C GLU A 97 25.13 -0.80 12.03
N ASP A 98 25.56 -1.91 11.39
CA ASP A 98 25.97 -1.89 9.99
C ASP A 98 24.79 -1.50 9.10
N LEU A 99 23.61 -2.08 9.34
CA LEU A 99 22.39 -1.75 8.60
C LEU A 99 22.02 -0.28 8.75
N ARG A 100 22.14 0.30 9.94
CA ARG A 100 21.88 1.73 10.19
C ARG A 100 22.86 2.63 9.44
N ARG A 101 24.15 2.26 9.39
CA ARG A 101 25.16 2.99 8.60
C ARG A 101 24.88 2.91 7.10
N VAL A 102 24.52 1.74 6.59
CA VAL A 102 24.14 1.57 5.17
C VAL A 102 22.87 2.35 4.85
N ALA A 103 21.88 2.36 5.73
CA ALA A 103 20.66 3.14 5.56
C ALA A 103 20.96 4.65 5.47
N ALA A 104 21.85 5.18 6.33
CA ALA A 104 22.27 6.58 6.26
C ALA A 104 22.95 6.96 4.93
N PHE A 105 23.65 6.00 4.30
CA PHE A 105 24.28 6.22 2.99
C PHE A 105 23.32 6.05 1.81
N ARG A 106 22.32 5.16 1.92
CA ARG A 106 21.36 4.89 0.85
C ARG A 106 20.24 5.92 0.84
N SER A 107 19.87 6.39 -0.36
CA SER A 107 18.74 7.31 -0.52
C SER A 107 17.48 6.76 0.16
N ARG A 108 16.87 7.60 1.01
CA ARG A 108 15.67 7.27 1.81
C ARG A 108 15.83 6.05 2.73
N GLY A 109 17.04 5.67 3.12
CA GLY A 109 17.26 4.51 4.01
C GLY A 109 17.04 3.15 3.36
N ARG A 110 16.85 3.10 2.03
CA ARG A 110 16.52 1.87 1.28
C ARG A 110 17.77 1.01 1.10
N ILE A 111 18.08 0.24 2.13
CA ILE A 111 19.20 -0.71 2.14
C ILE A 111 19.00 -1.81 1.09
N PRO A 112 20.09 -2.39 0.55
CA PRO A 112 20.02 -3.54 -0.35
C PRO A 112 19.29 -4.74 0.25
#